data_AF-A0A554LW77-F1
#
_entry.id   AF-A0A554LW77-F1
#
_cell.length_a   1.000
_cell.length_b   1.000
_cell.length_c   1.000
_cell.angle_alpha   90.00
_cell.angle_beta   90.00
_cell.angle_gamma   90.00
#
_symmetry.space_group_name_H-M   'P 1'
#
loop_
_entity.id
_entity.type
_entity.pdbx_description
1 polymer ?
#
loop_
_entity_poly.entity_id
_entity_poly.type
_entity_poly.pdbx_seq_one_letter_code
_entity_poly.pdbx_strand_id
1 'polypeptide(L)'
;MNEEWHLNEYRLLRREMISRIKFLHQTLSFSIILQIALLMFGYYLSIQGKDIVLYLLLIPVLMNFLTFNYQSNQMSLEAIGKYIHEALRPQIKKEFKKDVWQWEQYFSNHKSFYKYEAWLKILPLLLPNVIPIIILIEQMPLDWRGIVILIFDFLLLLIVAANFRYKLRRVK
;
A
#
# COMPACT_ATOMS: atom_id res chain seq x y z
N MET A 1 -25.28 17.99 -25.49
CA MET A 1 -25.01 16.53 -25.49
C MET A 1 -23.71 16.16 -24.77
N ASN A 2 -22.66 17.00 -24.77
CA ASN A 2 -21.42 16.73 -24.00
C ASN A 2 -21.54 16.96 -22.48
N GLU A 3 -22.45 17.84 -22.04
CA GLU A 3 -22.54 18.27 -20.63
C GLU A 3 -22.94 17.15 -19.66
N GLU A 4 -23.98 16.38 -20.02
CA GLU A 4 -24.41 15.23 -19.22
C GLU A 4 -23.35 14.13 -19.18
N TRP A 5 -22.54 14.03 -20.24
CA TRP A 5 -21.48 13.05 -20.33
C TRP A 5 -20.35 13.36 -19.34
N HIS A 6 -19.84 14.60 -19.29
CA HIS A 6 -18.80 15.00 -18.34
C HIS A 6 -19.24 14.85 -16.88
N LEU A 7 -20.49 15.22 -16.56
CA LEU A 7 -21.04 15.03 -15.22
C LEU A 7 -21.21 13.55 -14.86
N ASN A 8 -21.61 12.71 -15.82
CA ASN A 8 -21.73 11.27 -15.59
C ASN A 8 -20.37 10.61 -15.39
N GLU A 9 -19.38 10.95 -16.23
CA GLU A 9 -18.00 10.48 -16.09
C GLU A 9 -17.43 10.86 -14.73
N TYR A 10 -17.61 12.12 -14.30
CA TYR A 10 -17.21 12.57 -12.97
C TYR A 10 -17.80 11.69 -11.85
N ARG A 11 -19.12 11.42 -11.91
CA ARG A 11 -19.81 10.62 -10.90
C ARG A 11 -19.30 9.19 -10.87
N LEU A 12 -19.03 8.60 -12.03
CA LEU A 12 -18.48 7.25 -12.14
C LEU A 12 -17.08 7.17 -11.54
N LEU A 13 -16.18 8.09 -11.91
CA LEU A 13 -14.83 8.14 -11.38
C LEU A 13 -14.82 8.40 -9.87
N ARG A 14 -15.71 9.25 -9.37
CA ARG A 14 -15.87 9.48 -7.93
C ARG A 14 -16.32 8.22 -7.19
N ARG A 15 -17.28 7.47 -7.73
CA ARG A 15 -17.70 6.17 -7.16
C ARG A 15 -16.55 5.18 -7.16
N GLU A 16 -15.77 5.13 -8.23
CA GLU A 16 -14.58 4.29 -8.30
C GLU A 16 -13.55 4.67 -7.23
N MET A 17 -13.27 5.96 -7.02
CA MET A 17 -12.38 6.41 -5.96
C MET A 17 -12.85 5.97 -4.57
N ILE A 18 -14.14 6.11 -4.27
CA ILE A 18 -14.69 5.67 -2.98
C ILE A 18 -14.51 4.16 -2.79
N SER A 19 -14.81 3.37 -3.83
CA SER A 19 -14.61 1.92 -3.82
C SER A 19 -13.14 1.55 -3.57
N ARG A 20 -12.21 2.19 -4.28
CA ARG A 20 -10.77 1.96 -4.13
C ARG A 20 -10.24 2.37 -2.75
N ILE A 21 -10.75 3.45 -2.15
CA ILE A 21 -10.40 3.84 -0.77
C ILE A 21 -10.86 2.77 0.22
N LYS A 22 -12.08 2.25 0.07
CA LYS A 22 -12.58 1.14 0.90
C LYS A 22 -11.69 -0.10 0.75
N PHE A 23 -11.28 -0.42 -0.48
CA PHE A 23 -10.34 -1.51 -0.75
C PHE A 23 -8.97 -1.32 -0.08
N LEU A 24 -8.42 -0.09 -0.06
CA LEU A 24 -7.17 0.19 0.68
C LEU A 24 -7.32 -0.13 2.16
N HIS A 25 -8.41 0.32 2.79
CA HIS A 25 -8.67 0.04 4.20
C HIS A 25 -8.83 -1.45 4.47
N GLN A 26 -9.58 -2.17 3.64
CA GLN A 26 -9.73 -3.61 3.74
C GLN A 26 -8.39 -4.35 3.59
N THR A 27 -7.54 -3.92 2.65
CA THR A 27 -6.20 -4.49 2.45
C THR A 27 -5.32 -4.30 3.68
N LEU A 28 -5.36 -3.11 4.30
CA LEU A 28 -4.62 -2.84 5.54
C LEU A 28 -5.14 -3.69 6.70
N SER A 29 -6.45 -3.73 6.92
CA SER A 29 -7.05 -4.57 7.98
C SER A 29 -6.71 -6.05 7.77
N PHE A 30 -6.79 -6.55 6.54
CA PHE A 30 -6.39 -7.91 6.21
C PHE A 30 -4.91 -8.15 6.48
N SER A 31 -4.03 -7.21 6.12
CA SER A 31 -2.60 -7.34 6.38
C SER A 31 -2.29 -7.46 7.88
N ILE A 32 -2.99 -6.71 8.74
CA ILE A 32 -2.82 -6.76 10.20
C ILE A 32 -3.29 -8.12 10.74
N ILE A 33 -4.48 -8.58 10.33
CA ILE A 33 -5.02 -9.88 10.75
C ILE A 33 -4.09 -11.00 10.31
N LEU A 34 -3.62 -10.96 9.06
CA LEU A 34 -2.70 -11.94 8.51
C LEU A 34 -1.36 -11.95 9.27
N GLN A 35 -0.84 -10.80 9.66
CA GLN A 35 0.36 -10.72 10.49
C GLN A 35 0.19 -11.38 11.84
N ILE A 36 -0.91 -11.08 12.54
CA ILE A 36 -1.20 -11.69 13.84
C ILE A 36 -1.30 -13.21 13.66
N ALA A 37 -2.00 -13.69 12.63
CA ALA A 37 -2.15 -15.11 12.35
C ALA A 37 -0.79 -15.78 12.06
N LEU A 38 0.04 -15.15 11.23
CA LEU A 38 1.39 -15.63 10.95
C LEU A 38 2.20 -15.68 12.25
N LEU A 39 2.34 -14.58 12.98
CA LEU A 39 3.10 -14.53 14.24
C LEU A 39 2.68 -15.63 15.23
N MET A 40 1.38 -15.83 15.42
CA MET A 40 0.85 -16.90 16.27
C MET A 40 1.23 -18.31 15.77
N PHE A 41 1.21 -18.52 14.46
CA PHE A 41 1.62 -19.79 13.86
C PHE A 41 3.13 -20.02 13.96
N GLY A 42 3.94 -18.99 13.73
CA GLY A 42 5.39 -19.04 13.93
C GLY A 42 5.77 -19.37 15.38
N TYR A 43 5.09 -18.73 16.34
CA TYR A 43 5.24 -19.04 17.76
C TYR A 43 4.87 -20.49 18.08
N TYR A 44 3.75 -20.99 17.52
CA TYR A 44 3.35 -22.39 17.66
C TYR A 44 4.40 -23.36 17.10
N LEU A 45 4.94 -23.10 15.91
CA LEU A 45 6.02 -23.93 15.32
C LEU A 45 7.28 -23.93 16.20
N SER A 46 7.63 -22.79 16.79
CA SER A 46 8.76 -22.67 17.71
C SER A 46 8.58 -23.53 18.95
N ILE A 47 7.40 -23.56 19.56
CA ILE A 47 7.11 -24.41 20.73
C ILE A 47 7.23 -25.90 20.37
N GLN A 48 6.83 -26.27 19.14
CA GLN A 48 6.90 -27.65 18.66
C GLN A 48 8.31 -28.10 18.25
N GLY A 49 9.33 -27.23 18.37
CA GLY A 49 10.71 -27.52 17.97
C GLY A 49 10.85 -27.81 16.47
N LYS A 50 9.92 -27.33 15.65
CA LYS A 50 9.97 -27.53 14.19
C LYS A 50 10.91 -26.53 13.54
N ASP A 51 11.50 -26.95 12.41
CA ASP A 51 12.30 -26.06 11.59
C ASP A 51 11.43 -24.92 11.01
N ILE A 52 11.73 -23.68 11.44
CA ILE A 52 10.96 -22.46 11.15
C ILE A 52 11.42 -21.81 9.83
N VAL A 53 12.53 -22.29 9.26
CA VAL A 53 13.23 -21.71 8.10
C VAL A 53 12.29 -21.50 6.89
N LEU A 54 11.51 -22.51 6.50
CA LEU A 54 10.56 -22.38 5.37
C LEU A 54 9.42 -21.41 5.70
N TYR A 55 8.99 -21.36 6.95
CA TYR A 55 7.92 -20.47 7.40
C TYR A 55 8.37 -19.00 7.36
N LEU A 56 9.64 -18.71 7.69
CA LEU A 56 10.20 -17.36 7.61
C LEU A 56 10.18 -16.80 6.18
N LEU A 57 10.46 -17.63 5.16
CA LEU A 57 10.37 -17.22 3.75
C LEU A 57 8.94 -16.84 3.31
N LEU A 58 7.92 -17.45 3.93
CA LEU A 58 6.53 -17.23 3.52
C LEU A 58 6.05 -15.81 3.87
N ILE A 59 6.53 -15.26 5.00
CA ILE A 59 6.03 -13.98 5.53
C ILE A 59 6.35 -12.83 4.56
N PRO A 60 7.61 -12.60 4.13
CA PRO A 60 7.94 -11.49 3.24
C PRO A 60 7.26 -11.62 1.88
N VAL A 61 7.16 -12.83 1.34
CA VAL A 61 6.50 -13.07 0.05
C VAL A 61 5.03 -12.63 0.09
N LEU A 62 4.26 -13.12 1.06
CA LEU A 62 2.84 -12.77 1.20
C LEU A 62 2.65 -11.27 1.43
N MET A 63 3.49 -10.66 2.25
CA MET A 63 3.38 -9.26 2.63
C MET A 63 3.79 -8.34 1.48
N ASN A 64 4.73 -8.76 0.63
CA ASN A 64 5.09 -8.02 -0.58
C ASN A 64 3.99 -8.04 -1.62
N PHE A 65 3.30 -9.17 -1.81
CA PHE A 65 2.10 -9.20 -2.66
C PHE A 65 1.04 -8.23 -2.18
N LEU A 66 0.76 -8.18 -0.88
CA LEU A 66 -0.18 -7.20 -0.32
C LEU A 66 0.31 -5.76 -0.50
N THR A 67 1.61 -5.53 -0.30
CA THR A 67 2.23 -4.22 -0.49
C THR A 67 2.11 -3.72 -1.93
N PHE A 68 2.40 -4.57 -2.92
CA PHE A 68 2.27 -4.20 -4.34
C PHE A 68 0.81 -3.93 -4.73
N ASN A 69 -0.14 -4.75 -4.26
CA ASN A 69 -1.56 -4.50 -4.51
C ASN A 69 -2.03 -3.19 -3.88
N TYR A 70 -1.62 -2.92 -2.64
CA TYR A 70 -1.90 -1.66 -1.96
C TYR A 70 -1.35 -0.46 -2.74
N GLN A 71 -0.08 -0.53 -3.16
CA GLN A 71 0.57 0.53 -3.92
C GLN A 71 -0.07 0.74 -5.29
N SER A 72 -0.35 -0.33 -6.04
CA SER A 72 -0.99 -0.26 -7.35
C SER A 72 -2.37 0.42 -7.28
N ASN A 73 -3.18 0.04 -6.28
CA ASN A 73 -4.47 0.66 -6.07
C ASN A 73 -4.34 2.14 -5.67
N GLN A 74 -3.33 2.48 -4.87
CA GLN A 74 -3.04 3.87 -4.52
C GLN A 74 -2.60 4.72 -5.73
N MET A 75 -1.77 4.17 -6.62
CA MET A 75 -1.38 4.85 -7.86
C MET A 75 -2.60 5.09 -8.77
N SER A 76 -3.51 4.12 -8.85
CA SER A 76 -4.76 4.25 -9.61
C SER A 76 -5.65 5.37 -9.03
N LEU A 77 -5.79 5.43 -7.71
CA LEU A 77 -6.50 6.52 -7.03
C LEU A 77 -5.91 7.89 -7.33
N GLU A 78 -4.58 8.01 -7.30
CA GLU A 78 -3.89 9.27 -7.60
C GLU A 78 -4.04 9.66 -9.08
N ALA A 79 -4.00 8.70 -10.01
CA ALA A 79 -4.24 8.93 -11.43
C ALA A 79 -5.66 9.42 -11.71
N ILE A 80 -6.67 8.79 -11.11
CA ILE A 80 -8.08 9.22 -11.23
C ILE A 80 -8.26 10.62 -10.67
N GLY A 81 -7.74 10.88 -9.45
CA GLY A 81 -7.82 12.20 -8.84
C GLY A 81 -7.15 13.30 -9.69
N LYS A 82 -5.99 12.99 -10.29
CA LYS A 82 -5.29 13.89 -11.21
C LYS A 82 -6.12 14.17 -12.47
N TYR A 83 -6.68 13.14 -13.09
CA TYR A 83 -7.51 13.28 -14.29
C TYR A 83 -8.76 14.13 -14.02
N ILE A 84 -9.46 13.88 -12.91
CA ILE A 84 -10.62 14.70 -12.51
C ILE A 84 -10.21 16.17 -12.36
N HIS A 85 -9.09 16.42 -11.67
CA HIS A 85 -8.65 17.78 -11.37
C HIS A 85 -8.17 18.55 -12.61
N GLU A 86 -7.37 17.91 -13.47
CA GLU A 86 -6.70 18.57 -14.59
C GLU A 86 -7.51 18.55 -15.89
N ALA A 87 -8.25 17.47 -16.18
CA ALA A 87 -8.99 17.34 -17.43
C ALA A 87 -10.48 17.65 -17.26
N LEU A 88 -11.13 17.05 -16.27
CA LEU A 88 -12.59 17.04 -16.18
C LEU A 88 -13.17 18.31 -15.54
N ARG A 89 -12.58 18.77 -14.43
CA ARG A 89 -13.05 19.94 -13.67
C ARG A 89 -13.02 21.25 -14.49
N PRO A 90 -11.98 21.55 -15.29
CA PRO A 90 -11.97 22.75 -16.12
C PRO A 90 -13.10 22.75 -17.17
N GLN A 91 -13.42 21.59 -17.73
CA GLN A 91 -14.51 21.42 -18.70
C GLN A 91 -15.87 21.67 -18.04
N ILE A 92 -16.13 21.03 -16.89
CA ILE A 92 -17.37 21.22 -16.11
C ILE A 92 -17.51 22.68 -15.64
N LYS A 93 -16.43 23.31 -15.16
CA LYS A 93 -16.47 24.72 -14.70
C LYS A 93 -16.77 25.68 -15.85
N LYS A 94 -16.21 25.43 -17.04
CA LYS A 94 -16.47 26.24 -18.25
C LYS A 94 -17.93 26.15 -18.68
N GLU A 95 -18.52 24.96 -18.60
CA GLU A 95 -19.91 24.70 -19.02
C GLU A 95 -20.94 25.17 -18.00
N PHE A 96 -20.77 24.83 -16.71
CA PHE A 96 -21.80 25.08 -15.68
C PHE A 96 -21.64 26.43 -14.95
N LYS A 97 -20.56 27.19 -15.20
CA LYS A 97 -20.18 28.44 -14.49
C LYS A 97 -20.20 28.36 -12.96
N LYS A 98 -20.33 27.15 -12.41
CA LYS A 98 -20.27 26.82 -10.99
C LYS A 98 -19.12 25.87 -10.80
N ASP A 99 -18.33 26.12 -9.76
CA ASP A 99 -17.30 25.19 -9.33
C ASP A 99 -18.00 24.05 -8.56
N VAL A 100 -18.48 23.07 -9.33
CA VAL A 100 -19.18 21.92 -8.77
C VAL A 100 -18.14 21.03 -8.09
N TRP A 101 -18.18 21.05 -6.75
CA TRP A 101 -17.60 20.06 -5.85
C TRP A 101 -16.07 20.10 -5.73
N GLN A 102 -15.59 20.95 -4.84
CA GLN A 102 -14.17 21.12 -4.46
C GLN A 102 -13.61 19.97 -3.60
N TRP A 103 -14.14 18.75 -3.72
CA TRP A 103 -13.72 17.65 -2.84
C TRP A 103 -12.25 17.30 -3.03
N GLU A 104 -11.72 17.39 -4.25
CA GLU A 104 -10.29 17.21 -4.51
C GLU A 104 -9.45 18.33 -3.89
N GLN A 105 -9.98 19.55 -3.85
CA GLN A 105 -9.34 20.71 -3.21
C GLN A 105 -9.32 20.58 -1.69
N TYR A 106 -10.42 20.12 -1.08
CA TYR A 106 -10.48 19.78 0.33
C TYR A 106 -9.50 18.65 0.68
N PHE A 107 -9.50 17.56 -0.09
CA PHE A 107 -8.63 16.41 0.14
C PHE A 107 -7.16 16.77 -0.06
N SER A 108 -6.80 17.53 -1.10
CA SER A 108 -5.45 18.04 -1.36
C SER A 108 -4.93 18.90 -0.19
N ASN A 109 -5.76 19.85 0.28
CA ASN A 109 -5.37 20.76 1.35
C ASN A 109 -5.20 20.04 2.70
N HIS A 110 -5.99 18.99 2.97
CA HIS A 110 -5.88 18.21 4.21
C HIS A 110 -4.80 17.11 4.13
N LYS A 111 -4.44 16.62 2.93
CA LYS A 111 -3.43 15.55 2.75
C LYS A 111 -2.05 15.96 3.30
N SER A 112 -1.72 17.25 3.33
CA SER A 112 -0.44 17.75 3.84
C SER A 112 -0.31 17.61 5.36
N PHE A 113 -1.40 17.84 6.10
CA PHE A 113 -1.44 17.79 7.57
C PHE A 113 -1.34 16.34 8.09
N TYR A 114 -1.93 15.39 7.36
CA TYR A 114 -1.95 13.97 7.73
C TYR A 114 -0.83 13.14 7.05
N LYS A 115 0.24 13.77 6.55
CA LYS A 115 1.35 13.05 5.90
C LYS A 115 1.99 12.00 6.80
N TYR A 116 2.17 12.31 8.08
CA TYR A 116 2.75 11.39 9.06
C TYR A 116 1.81 10.21 9.35
N GLU A 117 0.52 10.45 9.55
CA GLU A 117 -0.48 9.38 9.70
C GLU A 117 -0.58 8.50 8.45
N ALA A 118 -0.45 9.09 7.26
CA ALA A 118 -0.44 8.35 6.00
C ALA A 118 0.81 7.45 5.86
N TRP A 119 1.95 7.87 6.42
CA TRP A 119 3.17 7.05 6.47
C TRP A 119 3.04 5.90 7.47
N LEU A 120 2.48 6.15 8.66
CA LEU A 120 2.23 5.11 9.68
C LEU A 120 1.32 3.98 9.16
N LYS A 121 0.38 4.30 8.26
CA LYS A 121 -0.50 3.30 7.63
C LYS A 121 0.24 2.27 6.77
N ILE A 122 1.48 2.53 6.38
CA ILE A 122 2.31 1.61 5.59
C ILE A 122 3.10 0.65 6.50
N LEU A 123 3.27 0.97 7.79
CA LEU A 123 4.04 0.13 8.71
C LEU A 123 3.55 -1.33 8.79
N PRO A 124 2.24 -1.62 8.83
CA PRO A 124 1.78 -3.00 8.78
C PRO A 124 2.27 -3.74 7.52
N LEU A 125 2.48 -3.06 6.40
CA LEU A 125 2.96 -3.70 5.17
C LEU A 125 4.49 -3.90 5.18
N LEU A 126 5.23 -3.07 5.91
CA LEU A 126 6.70 -3.10 5.94
C LEU A 126 7.28 -3.92 7.08
N LEU A 127 6.74 -3.81 8.30
CA LEU A 127 7.25 -4.51 9.50
C LEU A 127 7.43 -6.01 9.28
N PRO A 128 6.51 -6.73 8.61
CA PRO A 128 6.64 -8.18 8.41
C PRO A 128 7.84 -8.59 7.54
N ASN A 129 8.37 -7.69 6.72
CA ASN A 129 9.58 -7.94 5.94
C ASN A 129 10.85 -7.82 6.79
N VAL A 130 10.78 -7.16 7.95
CA VAL A 130 11.92 -6.94 8.85
C VAL A 130 11.99 -8.04 9.92
N ILE A 131 10.85 -8.59 10.33
CA ILE A 131 10.79 -9.60 11.41
C ILE A 131 11.64 -10.85 11.11
N PRO A 132 11.56 -11.49 9.92
CA PRO A 132 12.42 -12.63 9.59
C PRO A 132 13.91 -12.30 9.64
N ILE A 133 14.29 -11.10 9.21
CA ILE A 133 15.68 -10.63 9.25
C ILE A 133 16.17 -10.54 10.70
N ILE A 134 15.37 -9.97 11.62
CA ILE A 134 15.70 -9.89 13.05
C ILE A 134 15.88 -11.30 13.64
N ILE A 135 14.92 -12.19 13.37
CA ILE A 135 14.96 -13.58 13.88
C ILE A 135 16.22 -14.31 13.38
N LEU A 136 16.58 -14.17 12.10
CA LEU A 136 17.78 -14.81 11.55
C LEU A 136 19.07 -14.20 12.11
N ILE A 137 19.12 -12.90 12.37
CA ILE A 137 20.29 -12.26 12.99
C ILE A 137 20.50 -12.78 14.42
N GLU A 138 19.43 -13.00 15.18
CA GLU A 138 19.52 -13.57 16.54
C GLU A 138 20.00 -15.02 16.56
N GLN A 139 19.86 -15.76 15.46
CA GLN A 139 20.25 -17.16 15.33
C GLN A 139 21.69 -17.35 14.82
N MET A 140 22.54 -16.32 14.86
CA MET A 140 23.94 -16.44 14.44
C MET A 140 24.75 -17.41 15.33
N PRO A 141 25.64 -18.25 14.75
CA PRO A 141 26.00 -18.32 13.34
C PRO A 141 24.96 -19.07 12.49
N LEU A 142 24.64 -18.49 11.32
CA LEU A 142 23.68 -19.05 10.38
C LEU A 142 24.31 -20.16 9.53
N ASP A 143 23.52 -21.20 9.24
CA ASP A 143 23.84 -22.19 8.23
C ASP A 143 23.62 -21.63 6.80
N TRP A 144 23.98 -22.40 5.77
CA TRP A 144 23.84 -21.95 4.39
C TRP A 144 22.38 -21.64 4.01
N ARG A 145 21.40 -22.33 4.63
CA ARG A 145 19.97 -22.11 4.40
C ARG A 145 19.56 -20.75 4.93
N GLY A 146 19.93 -20.43 6.16
CA GLY A 146 19.69 -19.12 6.78
C GLY A 146 20.28 -17.97 5.97
N ILE A 147 21.48 -18.15 5.40
CA ILE A 147 22.12 -17.15 4.53
C ILE A 147 21.29 -16.90 3.26
N VAL A 148 20.83 -17.96 2.58
CA VAL A 148 20.00 -17.81 1.36
C VAL A 148 18.71 -17.05 1.66
N ILE A 149 18.07 -17.35 2.79
CA ILE A 149 16.83 -16.69 3.21
C ILE A 149 17.07 -15.22 3.51
N LEU A 150 18.12 -14.91 4.26
CA LEU A 150 18.48 -13.54 4.58
C LEU A 150 18.71 -12.70 3.30
N ILE A 151 19.43 -13.26 2.32
CA ILE A 151 19.66 -12.61 1.02
C ILE A 151 18.33 -12.38 0.29
N PHE A 152 17.47 -13.40 0.23
CA PHE A 152 16.19 -13.32 -0.44
C PHE A 152 15.27 -12.27 0.19
N ASP A 153 15.13 -12.27 1.51
CA ASP A 153 14.33 -11.31 2.26
C ASP A 153 14.87 -9.88 2.11
N PHE A 154 16.20 -9.72 2.09
CA PHE A 154 16.83 -8.44 1.85
C PHE A 154 16.55 -7.91 0.43
N LEU A 155 16.67 -8.76 -0.60
CA LEU A 155 16.31 -8.40 -1.98
C LEU A 155 14.85 -7.99 -2.08
N LEU A 156 13.94 -8.74 -1.46
CA LEU A 156 12.53 -8.43 -1.38
C LEU A 156 12.26 -7.07 -0.72
N LEU A 157 12.90 -6.79 0.42
CA LEU A 157 12.81 -5.51 1.10
C LEU A 157 13.32 -4.36 0.21
N LEU A 158 14.41 -4.56 -0.53
CA LEU A 158 14.94 -3.58 -1.48
C LEU A 158 13.97 -3.29 -2.63
N ILE A 159 13.29 -4.31 -3.17
CA ILE A 159 12.28 -4.12 -4.22
C ILE A 159 11.12 -3.27 -3.68
N VAL A 160 10.64 -3.56 -2.47
CA VAL A 160 9.59 -2.76 -1.83
C VAL A 160 10.04 -1.32 -1.60
N ALA A 161 11.26 -1.13 -1.07
CA ALA A 161 11.84 0.19 -0.85
C ALA A 161 11.98 0.98 -2.16
N ALA A 162 12.41 0.33 -3.25
CA ALA A 162 12.49 0.93 -4.57
C ALA A 162 11.12 1.37 -5.09
N ASN A 163 10.08 0.56 -4.88
CA ASN A 163 8.71 0.89 -5.27
C ASN A 163 8.18 2.11 -4.46
N PHE A 164 8.45 2.17 -3.15
CA PHE A 164 8.12 3.35 -2.35
C PHE A 164 8.91 4.60 -2.77
N ARG A 165 10.19 4.46 -3.17
CA ARG A 165 11.02 5.58 -3.65
C ARG A 165 10.44 6.24 -4.90
N TYR A 166 9.85 5.45 -5.81
CA TYR A 166 9.19 5.99 -7.00
C TYR A 166 8.12 7.02 -6.63
N LYS A 167 7.38 6.75 -5.56
CA LYS A 167 6.32 7.62 -5.05
C LYS A 167 6.85 8.91 -4.43
N LEU A 168 7.98 8.85 -3.71
CA LEU A 168 8.61 10.04 -3.10
C LEU A 168 9.13 11.03 -4.14
N ARG A 169 9.58 10.57 -5.31
CA ARG A 169 10.11 11.44 -6.38
C ARG A 169 9.05 12.22 -7.17
N ARG A 170 7.79 11.79 -7.16
CA ARG A 170 6.69 12.45 -7.89
C ARG A 170 6.02 13.59 -7.11
N VAL A 171 6.35 13.76 -5.83
CA VAL A 171 5.94 14.94 -5.04
C VAL A 171 6.95 16.06 -5.31
N LYS A 172 6.82 16.73 -6.45
CA LYS A 172 7.50 18.00 -6.77
C LYS A 172 6.46 19.06 -7.04
#